data_AF-A0A345HRS8-F1
#
_entry.id   AF-A0A345HRS8-F1
#
_cell.length_a   1.000
_cell.length_b   1.000
_cell.length_c   1.000
_cell.angle_alpha   90.00
_cell.angle_beta   90.00
_cell.angle_gamma   90.00
#
_symmetry.space_group_name_H-M   'P 1'
#
loop_
_entity.id
_entity.type
_entity.pdbx_description
1 polymer ?
#
loop_
_entity_poly.entity_id
_entity_poly.type
_entity_poly.pdbx_seq_one_letter_code
_entity_poly.pdbx_strand_id
1 'polypeptide(L)'
;MAMIGVGSMGTASAAGTAASGNVGALASPPSCVSSWTTTNYAYAKSACSGSYTIKFVWSFGRDSDCFTIHPGAQWSHKRPSSISGFDGLRLC
;
A
#
# COMPACT_ATOMS: atom_id res chain seq x y z
N MET A 1 43.16 -36.90 28.93
CA MET A 1 43.17 -37.58 27.61
C MET A 1 41.90 -37.14 26.88
N ALA A 2 42.06 -36.46 25.75
CA ALA A 2 41.00 -35.91 24.91
C ALA A 2 40.18 -36.99 24.20
N MET A 3 38.92 -36.67 23.82
CA MET A 3 38.23 -36.93 22.52
C MET A 3 36.93 -36.06 22.53
N ILE A 4 36.85 -34.92 21.83
CA ILE A 4 36.43 -34.72 20.42
C ILE A 4 35.14 -35.48 20.05
N GLY A 5 34.06 -34.72 19.81
CA GLY A 5 32.81 -35.18 19.19
C GLY A 5 32.18 -34.06 18.37
N VAL A 6 32.61 -33.96 17.10
CA VAL A 6 32.02 -33.12 16.05
C VAL A 6 30.67 -33.69 15.64
N GLY A 7 29.66 -32.82 15.51
CA GLY A 7 28.32 -33.17 15.05
C GLY A 7 27.64 -31.98 14.38
N SER A 8 28.13 -31.62 13.20
CA SER A 8 27.49 -30.77 12.20
C SER A 8 26.08 -31.27 11.82
N MET A 9 25.14 -30.37 11.57
CA MET A 9 24.18 -30.36 10.44
C MET A 9 22.89 -29.61 10.80
N GLY A 10 22.51 -28.63 9.98
CA GLY A 10 21.20 -27.98 10.06
C GLY A 10 21.13 -26.58 9.47
N THR A 11 21.64 -26.33 8.27
CA THR A 11 21.27 -25.11 7.52
C THR A 11 19.83 -25.26 7.04
N ALA A 12 18.88 -24.71 7.78
CA ALA A 12 17.50 -24.59 7.32
C ALA A 12 17.46 -23.59 6.14
N SER A 13 17.32 -24.11 4.93
CA SER A 13 17.02 -23.31 3.75
C SER A 13 15.61 -22.75 3.89
N ALA A 14 15.49 -21.49 4.32
CA ALA A 14 14.25 -20.73 4.21
C ALA A 14 14.04 -20.42 2.72
N ALA A 15 13.28 -21.26 2.04
CA ALA A 15 12.72 -20.94 0.73
C ALA A 15 11.70 -19.81 0.92
N GLY A 16 12.16 -18.57 0.80
CA GLY A 16 11.29 -17.41 0.70
C GLY A 16 10.50 -17.54 -0.61
N THR A 17 9.21 -17.85 -0.51
CA THR A 17 8.28 -17.76 -1.62
C THR A 17 8.22 -16.30 -2.04
N ALA A 18 8.96 -15.94 -3.10
CA ALA A 18 8.82 -14.65 -3.74
C ALA A 18 7.39 -14.60 -4.33
N ALA A 19 6.49 -13.93 -3.60
CA ALA A 19 5.16 -13.63 -4.09
C ALA A 19 5.32 -12.86 -5.41
N SER A 20 4.96 -13.51 -6.51
CA SER A 20 4.84 -12.87 -7.81
C SER A 20 3.67 -11.89 -7.72
N GLY A 21 3.98 -10.64 -7.41
CA GLY A 21 3.02 -9.55 -7.46
C GLY A 21 2.58 -9.36 -8.89
N ASN A 22 1.34 -9.75 -9.20
CA ASN A 22 0.67 -9.34 -10.42
C ASN A 22 0.74 -7.81 -10.48
N VAL A 23 1.58 -7.27 -11.36
CA VAL A 23 1.52 -5.87 -11.81
C VAL A 23 0.32 -5.71 -12.75
N GLY A 24 -0.86 -6.10 -12.26
CA GLY A 24 -2.13 -5.76 -12.88
C GLY A 24 -2.33 -4.27 -12.73
N ALA A 25 -2.82 -3.61 -13.78
CA ALA A 25 -3.29 -2.24 -13.73
C ALA A 25 -4.06 -2.03 -12.42
N LEU A 26 -3.54 -1.19 -11.53
CA LEU A 26 -4.04 -1.07 -10.16
C LEU A 26 -5.55 -0.79 -10.25
N ALA A 27 -6.36 -1.71 -9.71
CA ALA A 27 -7.80 -1.61 -9.85
C ALA A 27 -8.29 -0.32 -9.14
N SER A 28 -9.31 0.32 -9.72
CA SER A 28 -10.02 1.40 -9.02
C SER A 28 -10.56 0.86 -7.70
N PRO A 29 -10.50 1.63 -6.60
CA PRO A 29 -11.10 1.20 -5.35
C PRO A 29 -12.60 0.98 -5.50
N PRO A 30 -13.20 0.17 -4.61
CA PRO A 30 -14.64 -0.08 -4.63
C PRO A 30 -15.41 1.22 -4.44
N SER A 31 -16.63 1.28 -4.97
CA SER A 31 -17.50 2.46 -4.96
C SER A 31 -17.87 2.96 -3.55
N CYS A 32 -17.70 2.12 -2.53
CA CYS A 32 -17.87 2.49 -1.13
C CYS A 32 -16.71 3.34 -0.57
N VAL A 33 -15.63 3.54 -1.34
CA VAL A 33 -14.56 4.48 -1.01
C VAL A 33 -14.77 5.77 -1.81
N SER A 34 -15.06 6.86 -1.12
CA SER A 34 -15.17 8.20 -1.72
C SER A 34 -13.85 8.94 -1.63
N SER A 35 -13.51 9.70 -2.66
CA SER A 35 -12.35 10.60 -2.67
C SER A 35 -12.73 11.99 -3.13
N TRP A 36 -12.04 13.00 -2.58
CA TRP A 36 -12.16 14.38 -3.01
C TRP A 36 -10.84 15.11 -2.76
N THR A 37 -10.66 16.26 -3.39
CA THR A 37 -9.46 17.09 -3.22
C THR A 37 -9.84 18.51 -2.81
N THR A 38 -9.04 19.13 -1.97
CA THR A 38 -8.94 20.59 -1.83
C THR A 38 -7.63 21.05 -2.44
N THR A 39 -7.33 22.35 -2.34
CA THR A 39 -6.14 22.97 -2.93
C THR A 39 -4.87 22.17 -2.67
N ASN A 40 -4.60 21.77 -1.42
CA ASN A 40 -3.33 21.10 -1.08
C ASN A 40 -3.51 19.68 -0.50
N TYR A 41 -4.71 19.10 -0.57
CA TYR A 41 -5.00 17.83 0.08
C TYR A 41 -5.90 16.97 -0.79
N ALA A 42 -5.55 15.69 -0.93
CA ALA A 42 -6.49 14.68 -1.35
C ALA A 42 -7.00 13.92 -0.12
N TYR A 43 -8.28 13.55 -0.14
CA TYR A 43 -8.94 12.82 0.92
C TYR A 43 -9.54 11.53 0.39
N ALA A 44 -9.57 10.52 1.24
CA ALA A 44 -10.23 9.24 1.02
C ALA A 44 -11.06 8.91 2.25
N LYS A 45 -12.30 8.48 2.06
CA LYS A 45 -13.16 7.99 3.13
C LYS A 45 -13.76 6.66 2.73
N SER A 46 -13.62 5.65 3.59
CA SER A 46 -14.24 4.35 3.39
C SER A 46 -15.59 4.31 4.10
N ALA A 47 -16.66 4.11 3.35
CA ALA A 47 -17.96 3.68 3.85
C ALA A 47 -18.15 2.16 3.71
N CYS A 48 -17.10 1.43 3.35
CA CYS A 48 -17.16 -0.01 3.19
C CYS A 48 -17.21 -0.73 4.53
N SER A 49 -17.81 -1.92 4.57
CA SER A 49 -17.79 -2.80 5.76
C SER A 49 -16.44 -3.50 6.00
N GLY A 50 -15.54 -3.47 5.00
CA GLY A 50 -14.21 -4.08 5.06
C GLY A 50 -13.08 -3.04 4.95
N SER A 51 -11.87 -3.50 5.26
CA SER A 51 -10.64 -2.72 5.09
C SER A 51 -10.08 -2.90 3.68
N TYR A 52 -9.56 -1.82 3.10
CA TYR A 52 -8.95 -1.84 1.77
C TYR A 52 -7.58 -1.17 1.83
N THR A 53 -6.63 -1.67 1.07
CA THR A 53 -5.33 -1.02 0.90
C THR A 53 -5.39 -0.17 -0.36
N ILE A 54 -5.17 1.13 -0.21
CA ILE A 54 -5.28 2.11 -1.29
C ILE A 54 -4.09 3.08 -1.26
N LYS A 55 -3.89 3.79 -2.36
CA LYS A 55 -2.98 4.92 -2.45
C LYS A 55 -3.61 6.09 -3.21
N PHE A 56 -3.13 7.30 -2.92
CA PHE A 56 -3.45 8.51 -3.67
C PHE A 56 -2.53 8.60 -4.89
N VAL A 57 -3.13 8.62 -6.07
CA VAL A 57 -2.41 8.84 -7.33
C VAL A 57 -2.42 10.31 -7.65
N TRP A 58 -1.24 10.81 -8.01
CA TRP A 58 -1.03 12.20 -8.32
C TRP A 58 -0.40 12.33 -9.70
N SER A 59 -0.99 13.15 -10.56
CA SER A 59 -0.37 13.54 -11.81
C SER A 59 0.89 14.37 -11.54
N PHE A 60 1.93 14.15 -12.34
CA PHE A 60 3.18 14.93 -12.33
C PHE A 60 3.93 14.91 -10.99
N GLY A 61 3.76 13.84 -10.20
CA GLY A 61 4.54 13.59 -9.00
C GLY A 61 4.49 12.13 -8.60
N ARG A 62 5.22 11.76 -7.53
CA ARG A 62 5.18 10.39 -6.99
C ARG A 62 3.78 10.07 -6.46
N ASP A 63 3.34 8.83 -6.40
CA ASP A 63 2.09 8.51 -5.67
C ASP A 63 2.30 8.62 -4.15
N SER A 64 1.23 8.58 -3.37
CA SER A 64 1.39 8.30 -1.94
C SER A 64 1.83 6.85 -1.75
N ASP A 65 2.40 6.56 -0.58
CA ASP A 65 2.58 5.18 -0.15
C ASP A 65 1.20 4.51 0.04
N CYS A 66 1.17 3.17 -0.03
CA CYS A 66 -0.04 2.39 0.20
C CYS A 66 -0.43 2.44 1.68
N PHE A 67 -1.70 2.69 1.95
CA PHE A 67 -2.25 2.73 3.31
C PHE A 67 -3.55 1.92 3.37
N THR A 68 -3.78 1.29 4.51
CA THR A 68 -5.02 0.55 4.75
C THR A 68 -6.07 1.47 5.35
N ILE A 69 -7.18 1.65 4.62
CA ILE A 69 -8.35 2.37 5.08
C ILE A 69 -9.35 1.39 5.71
N HIS A 70 -9.60 1.56 7.00
CA HIS A 70 -10.58 0.79 7.75
C HIS A 70 -12.01 1.28 7.48
N PRO A 71 -13.05 0.46 7.76
CA PRO A 71 -14.45 0.88 7.71
C PRO A 71 -14.70 2.18 8.49
N GLY A 72 -15.32 3.17 7.84
CA GLY A 72 -15.62 4.47 8.45
C GLY A 72 -14.43 5.41 8.61
N ALA A 73 -13.21 4.94 8.35
CA ALA A 73 -12.01 5.75 8.47
C ALA A 73 -11.88 6.76 7.33
N GLN A 74 -11.16 7.84 7.63
CA GLN A 74 -10.79 8.86 6.67
C GLN A 74 -9.27 9.04 6.69
N TRP A 75 -8.69 9.15 5.49
CA TRP A 75 -7.29 9.46 5.29
C TRP A 75 -7.15 10.70 4.41
N SER A 76 -6.04 11.40 4.61
CA SER A 76 -5.69 12.55 3.79
C SER A 76 -4.22 12.54 3.44
N HIS A 77 -3.89 13.02 2.26
CA HIS A 77 -2.51 13.18 1.81
C HIS A 77 -2.30 14.61 1.34
N LYS A 78 -1.39 15.31 2.02
CA LYS A 78 -1.05 16.70 1.71
C LYS A 78 -0.04 16.73 0.56
N ARG A 79 -0.30 17.58 -0.43
CA ARG A 79 0.65 17.89 -1.48
C ARG A 79 0.46 19.33 -1.98
N PRO A 80 1.54 20.08 -2.27
CA PRO A 80 1.43 21.40 -2.88
C PRO A 80 0.67 21.35 -4.23
N SER A 81 -0.37 22.18 -4.34
CA SER A 81 -1.25 22.28 -5.53
C SER A 81 -0.54 22.71 -6.81
N SER A 82 0.58 23.42 -6.67
CA SER A 82 1.20 24.19 -7.76
C SER A 82 1.77 23.34 -8.89
N ILE A 83 1.96 22.03 -8.70
CA ILE A 83 2.55 21.12 -9.71
C ILE A 83 1.79 19.80 -9.83
N SER A 84 0.99 19.42 -8.82
CA SER A 84 0.44 18.07 -8.73
C SER A 84 -1.08 18.07 -8.76
N GLY A 85 -1.64 17.45 -9.79
CA GLY A 85 -3.07 17.19 -9.90
C GLY A 85 -3.42 15.89 -9.18
N PHE A 86 -4.55 15.84 -8.48
CA PHE A 86 -5.07 14.58 -7.94
C PHE A 86 -5.71 13.78 -9.08
N ASP A 87 -5.16 12.60 -9.39
CA ASP A 87 -5.65 11.72 -10.48
C ASP A 87 -6.75 10.78 -9.97
N GLY A 88 -6.67 10.41 -8.69
CA GLY A 88 -7.66 9.54 -8.05
C GLY A 88 -7.03 8.61 -7.02
N LEU A 89 -7.81 7.59 -6.66
CA LEU A 89 -7.37 6.51 -5.80
C LEU A 89 -7.14 5.24 -6.60
N ARG A 90 -6.21 4.42 -6.13
CA ARG A 90 -5.95 3.07 -6.66
C ARG A 90 -5.78 2.08 -5.52
N LEU A 91 -6.20 0.84 -5.75
CA LEU A 91 -5.92 -0.27 -4.86
C LEU A 91 -4.43 -0.60 -4.90
N CYS A 92 -3.90 -0.99 -3.73
CA CYS A 92 -2.73 -1.83 -3.60
C CYS A 92 -3.23 -3.20 -3.10
#